data_AF-A0A817KQK3-F1
#
_entry.id   AF-A0A817KQK3-F1
#
_cell.length_a   1.000
_cell.length_b   1.000
_cell.length_c   1.000
_cell.angle_alpha   90.00
_cell.angle_beta   90.00
_cell.angle_gamma   90.00
#
_symmetry.space_group_name_H-M   'P 1'
#
loop_
_entity.id
_entity.type
_entity.pdbx_description
1 polymer ?
#
loop_
_entity_poly.entity_id
_entity_poly.type
_entity_poly.pdbx_seq_one_letter_code
_entity_poly.pdbx_strand_id
1 'polypeptide(L)'
;MSNSSTIDRYLDAGEEPIQTLLPIEGYEKRPLVSLEEAIQRIKPLINDLDRKVWLAKRSSSNPTDDLTTDESAAIHLYTMQWATSQESLFVQLNRTLRSEVRDNLKPWFSYLKLFLTALYKLPSMKGTIWRGIHGNVSDQYRKDFIWWGFSSCTETMPILEQFIGRSGVRTIFMVECLTGKSIQNHSFYKKENEILLMPGTYLRVVDKWSPAEGLYMIRLQETDPPHKLIASPLDFSSSIMTTSPAGKISISNTIQLGVRFS
;
A
#
# COMPACT_ATOMS: atom_id res chain seq x y z
N MET A 1 30.02 2.50 -7.82
CA MET A 1 29.57 2.32 -6.42
C MET A 1 28.22 1.62 -6.49
N SER A 2 28.10 0.44 -5.88
CA SER A 2 27.16 -0.62 -6.26
C SER A 2 25.69 -0.28 -6.05
N ASN A 3 24.90 -0.52 -7.10
CA ASN A 3 23.43 -0.52 -7.20
C ASN A 3 22.73 -1.57 -6.32
N SER A 4 23.40 -2.13 -5.30
CA SER A 4 22.98 -3.35 -4.59
C SER A 4 21.70 -3.20 -3.77
N SER A 5 21.23 -1.97 -3.53
CA SER A 5 20.42 -1.67 -2.35
C SER A 5 18.96 -1.35 -2.68
N THR A 6 18.68 -0.62 -3.77
CA THR A 6 17.31 -0.45 -4.31
C THR A 6 16.66 -1.79 -4.66
N ILE A 7 17.50 -2.76 -5.03
CA ILE A 7 17.16 -4.10 -5.47
C ILE A 7 16.19 -4.79 -4.51
N ASP A 8 16.42 -4.75 -3.19
CA ASP A 8 15.69 -5.56 -2.21
C ASP A 8 14.17 -5.29 -2.16
N ARG A 9 13.71 -4.07 -2.47
CA ARG A 9 12.26 -3.75 -2.55
C ARG A 9 11.54 -4.58 -3.60
N TYR A 10 12.24 -4.96 -4.65
CA TYR A 10 11.71 -5.71 -5.77
C TYR A 10 11.85 -7.23 -5.61
N LEU A 11 12.69 -7.71 -4.68
CA LEU A 11 13.10 -9.13 -4.61
C LEU A 11 12.28 -10.04 -3.66
N ASP A 12 11.47 -9.51 -2.76
CA ASP A 12 10.95 -10.28 -1.61
C ASP A 12 9.69 -11.13 -1.90
N ALA A 13 9.21 -11.20 -3.14
CA ALA A 13 7.99 -11.95 -3.50
C ALA A 13 8.09 -13.48 -3.35
N GLY A 14 9.29 -14.01 -3.05
CA GLY A 14 9.49 -15.43 -2.70
C GLY A 14 9.32 -15.76 -1.22
N GLU A 15 9.07 -14.76 -0.36
CA GLU A 15 8.98 -14.92 1.10
C GLU A 15 7.54 -15.06 1.61
N GLU A 16 6.57 -15.16 0.71
CA GLU A 16 5.15 -15.22 1.07
C GLU A 16 4.78 -16.54 1.77
N PRO A 17 3.89 -16.51 2.78
CA PRO A 17 3.51 -17.71 3.52
C PRO A 17 2.75 -18.71 2.65
N ILE A 18 2.97 -20.00 2.90
CA ILE A 18 2.26 -21.10 2.22
C ILE A 18 0.78 -21.13 2.65
N GLN A 19 0.51 -20.77 3.90
CA GLN A 19 -0.83 -20.73 4.49
C GLN A 19 -1.50 -19.38 4.23
N THR A 20 -2.80 -19.40 4.00
CA THR A 20 -3.60 -18.18 3.96
C THR A 20 -3.70 -17.60 5.37
N LEU A 21 -3.24 -16.35 5.55
CA LEU A 21 -3.30 -15.65 6.82
C LEU A 21 -4.69 -15.08 7.09
N LEU A 22 -4.93 -14.69 8.35
CA LEU A 22 -6.08 -13.87 8.72
C LEU A 22 -6.01 -12.49 8.03
N PRO A 23 -7.16 -11.87 7.70
CA PRO A 23 -7.20 -10.53 7.12
C PRO A 23 -6.40 -9.47 7.90
N ILE A 24 -5.97 -8.41 7.21
CA ILE A 24 -5.35 -7.23 7.81
C ILE A 24 -6.47 -6.29 8.28
N GLU A 25 -6.74 -6.29 9.58
CA GLU A 25 -7.82 -5.50 10.20
C GLU A 25 -7.42 -4.95 11.58
N GLY A 26 -8.23 -4.03 12.10
CA GLY A 26 -8.03 -3.33 13.38
C GLY A 26 -7.19 -2.06 13.27
N TYR A 27 -6.38 -1.90 12.21
CA TYR A 27 -5.63 -0.67 11.97
C TYR A 27 -6.55 0.47 11.50
N GLU A 28 -7.62 0.15 10.77
CA GLU A 28 -8.59 1.12 10.26
C GLU A 28 -9.30 1.87 11.38
N LYS A 29 -9.44 1.23 12.55
CA LYS A 29 -10.04 1.80 13.77
C LYS A 29 -9.11 2.76 14.51
N ARG A 30 -7.83 2.86 14.11
CA ARG A 30 -6.91 3.85 14.70
C ARG A 30 -7.27 5.25 14.20
N PRO A 31 -7.11 6.29 15.06
CA PRO A 31 -7.21 7.66 14.59
C PRO A 31 -6.13 7.92 13.53
N LEU A 32 -6.46 8.77 12.55
CA LEU A 32 -5.46 9.33 11.65
C LEU A 32 -4.66 10.38 12.42
N VAL A 33 -3.34 10.24 12.43
CA VAL A 33 -2.42 11.05 13.25
C VAL A 33 -1.23 11.51 12.42
N SER A 34 -0.39 12.39 12.97
CA SER A 34 0.86 12.83 12.32
C SER A 34 1.84 11.67 12.12
N LEU A 35 2.83 11.83 11.23
CA LEU A 35 3.83 10.78 10.99
C LEU A 35 4.64 10.46 12.25
N GLU A 36 5.00 11.48 13.04
CA GLU A 36 5.72 11.33 14.30
C GLU A 36 4.92 10.53 15.34
N GLU A 37 3.61 10.76 15.43
CA GLU A 37 2.73 9.99 16.31
C GLU A 37 2.53 8.55 15.80
N ALA A 38 2.40 8.40 14.47
CA ALA A 38 2.14 7.12 13.82
C ALA A 38 3.28 6.09 14.04
N ILE A 39 4.52 6.57 14.16
CA ILE A 39 5.70 5.72 14.32
C ILE A 39 6.07 5.41 15.77
N GLN A 40 5.42 6.02 16.77
CA GLN A 40 5.84 5.90 18.18
C GLN A 40 5.96 4.45 18.68
N ARG A 41 5.06 3.57 18.24
CA ARG A 41 5.04 2.16 18.65
C ARG A 41 6.07 1.29 17.94
N ILE A 42 6.54 1.69 16.76
CA ILE A 42 7.55 0.96 15.98
C ILE A 42 8.95 1.56 16.12
N LYS A 43 9.06 2.78 16.65
CA LYS A 43 10.33 3.48 16.90
C LYS A 43 11.36 2.64 17.67
N PRO A 44 11.01 1.86 18.72
CA PRO A 44 11.98 1.00 19.39
C PRO A 44 12.49 -0.17 18.54
N LEU A 45 11.81 -0.50 17.43
CA LEU A 45 12.11 -1.64 16.56
C LEU A 45 13.02 -1.25 15.38
N ILE A 46 13.10 0.04 15.06
CA ILE A 46 13.76 0.53 13.85
C ILE A 46 14.81 1.59 14.23
N ASN A 47 16.07 1.25 14.01
CA ASN A 47 17.19 2.16 14.24
C ASN A 47 17.08 3.40 13.32
N ASP A 48 17.50 4.57 13.84
CA ASP A 48 17.54 5.85 13.10
C ASP A 48 16.18 6.33 12.54
N LEU A 49 15.05 5.82 13.06
CA LEU A 49 13.72 6.13 12.51
C LEU A 49 13.37 7.62 12.59
N ASP A 50 13.68 8.31 13.70
CA ASP A 50 13.37 9.74 13.86
C ASP A 50 14.02 10.60 12.79
N ARG A 51 15.30 10.36 12.50
CA ARG A 51 16.05 11.09 11.47
C ARG A 51 15.42 10.88 10.10
N LYS A 52 14.97 9.66 9.82
CA LYS A 52 14.37 9.29 8.53
C LYS A 52 12.98 9.88 8.38
N VAL A 53 12.19 9.92 9.46
CA VAL A 53 10.91 10.65 9.53
C VAL A 53 11.12 12.14 9.25
N TRP A 54 12.13 12.76 9.88
CA TRP A 54 12.46 14.17 9.64
C TRP A 54 12.81 14.44 8.17
N LEU A 55 13.64 13.58 7.56
CA LEU A 55 13.99 13.67 6.14
C LEU A 55 12.75 13.51 5.24
N ALA A 56 11.90 12.53 5.54
CA ALA A 56 10.68 12.27 4.78
C ALA A 56 9.73 13.46 4.79
N LYS A 57 9.48 14.06 5.96
CA LYS A 57 8.62 15.25 6.07
C LYS A 57 9.18 16.45 5.32
N ARG A 58 10.50 16.67 5.40
CA ARG A 58 11.16 17.77 4.69
C ARG A 58 11.04 17.63 3.16
N SER A 59 11.12 16.40 2.65
CA SER A 59 10.99 16.10 1.22
C SER A 59 9.55 16.14 0.70
N SER A 60 8.57 16.15 1.61
CA SER A 60 7.14 16.08 1.30
C SER A 60 6.39 17.38 1.61
N SER A 61 7.09 18.52 1.66
CA SER A 61 6.47 19.85 1.79
C SER A 61 5.66 20.18 0.53
N ASN A 62 4.39 20.57 0.70
CA ASN A 62 3.45 20.89 -0.39
C ASN A 62 3.23 19.72 -1.39
N PRO A 63 2.72 18.58 -0.92
CA PRO A 63 2.49 17.43 -1.79
C PRO A 63 1.36 17.67 -2.81
N THR A 64 1.36 16.90 -3.88
CA THR A 64 0.28 16.80 -4.86
C THR A 64 -0.75 15.75 -4.43
N ASP A 65 -1.74 15.49 -5.31
CA ASP A 65 -2.64 14.33 -5.19
C ASP A 65 -3.54 14.34 -3.94
N ASP A 66 -3.89 15.55 -3.47
CA ASP A 66 -4.73 15.81 -2.28
C ASP A 66 -4.24 15.11 -1.00
N LEU A 67 -2.94 14.80 -0.94
CA LEU A 67 -2.30 14.26 0.24
C LEU A 67 -1.95 15.37 1.23
N THR A 68 -2.00 15.05 2.52
CA THR A 68 -1.35 15.88 3.52
C THR A 68 0.17 15.67 3.50
N THR A 69 0.92 16.59 4.13
CA THR A 69 2.37 16.42 4.29
C THR A 69 2.71 15.11 5.00
N ASP A 70 1.97 14.72 6.04
CA ASP A 70 2.22 13.47 6.78
C ASP A 70 1.89 12.23 5.95
N GLU A 71 0.83 12.26 5.14
CA GLU A 71 0.46 11.17 4.22
C GLU A 71 1.52 10.96 3.13
N SER A 72 1.93 12.05 2.47
CA SER A 72 3.01 12.01 1.47
C SER A 72 4.35 11.58 2.10
N ALA A 73 4.66 12.08 3.30
CA ALA A 73 5.86 11.69 4.03
C ALA A 73 5.84 10.21 4.47
N ALA A 74 4.67 9.63 4.75
CA ALA A 74 4.56 8.21 5.07
C ALA A 74 4.94 7.33 3.86
N ILE A 75 4.50 7.71 2.65
CA ILE A 75 4.91 7.05 1.40
C ILE A 75 6.41 7.23 1.15
N HIS A 76 6.91 8.46 1.30
CA HIS A 76 8.33 8.76 1.16
C HIS A 76 9.18 7.89 2.10
N LEU A 77 8.81 7.82 3.37
CA LEU A 77 9.48 7.03 4.40
C LEU A 77 9.47 5.54 4.07
N TYR A 78 8.35 5.00 3.56
CA TYR A 78 8.27 3.60 3.13
C TYR A 78 9.33 3.29 2.06
N THR A 79 9.49 4.17 1.08
CA THR A 79 10.44 3.97 -0.03
C THR A 79 11.90 4.30 0.32
N MET A 80 12.17 4.89 1.48
CA MET A 80 13.53 5.24 1.89
C MET A 80 14.35 4.00 2.23
N GLN A 81 15.64 4.06 1.91
CA GLN A 81 16.60 3.03 2.26
C GLN A 81 17.49 3.42 3.44
N TRP A 82 17.77 2.43 4.29
CA TRP A 82 18.75 2.50 5.38
C TRP A 82 20.11 2.01 4.89
N ALA A 83 21.16 2.30 5.66
CA ALA A 83 22.51 1.85 5.31
C ALA A 83 22.57 0.32 5.18
N THR A 84 21.91 -0.38 6.10
CA THR A 84 21.64 -1.81 6.01
C THR A 84 20.24 -2.00 5.46
N SER A 85 20.11 -2.60 4.29
CA SER A 85 18.79 -2.75 3.64
C SER A 85 17.78 -3.47 4.52
N GLN A 86 18.20 -4.53 5.22
CA GLN A 86 17.38 -5.34 6.13
C GLN A 86 16.80 -4.56 7.32
N GLU A 87 17.36 -3.40 7.66
CA GLU A 87 16.86 -2.54 8.73
C GLU A 87 15.84 -1.51 8.22
N SER A 88 15.70 -1.35 6.90
CA SER A 88 14.80 -0.37 6.29
C SER A 88 13.35 -0.65 6.66
N LEU A 89 12.56 0.42 6.80
CA LEU A 89 11.19 0.33 7.25
C LEU A 89 10.33 -0.60 6.38
N PHE A 90 10.48 -0.54 5.04
CA PHE A 90 9.71 -1.42 4.14
C PHE A 90 10.02 -2.90 4.35
N VAL A 91 11.29 -3.28 4.59
CA VAL A 91 11.66 -4.69 4.82
C VAL A 91 11.00 -5.19 6.09
N GLN A 92 11.10 -4.40 7.17
CA GLN A 92 10.52 -4.77 8.45
C GLN A 92 8.99 -4.84 8.40
N LEU A 93 8.35 -3.89 7.72
CA LEU A 93 6.90 -3.89 7.54
C LEU A 93 6.44 -5.09 6.70
N ASN A 94 7.03 -5.34 5.53
CA ASN A 94 6.65 -6.45 4.67
C ASN A 94 6.89 -7.81 5.33
N ARG A 95 8.00 -7.98 6.06
CA ARG A 95 8.22 -9.17 6.88
C ARG A 95 7.12 -9.35 7.92
N THR A 96 6.70 -8.26 8.58
CA THR A 96 5.63 -8.31 9.59
C THR A 96 4.27 -8.63 8.95
N LEU A 97 4.00 -8.12 7.75
CA LEU A 97 2.77 -8.40 7.00
C LEU A 97 2.65 -9.88 6.58
N ARG A 98 3.79 -10.53 6.28
CA ARG A 98 3.90 -11.95 5.93
C ARG A 98 3.96 -12.90 7.13
N SER A 99 4.11 -12.37 8.34
CA SER A 99 4.18 -13.18 9.57
C SER A 99 2.85 -13.88 9.85
N GLU A 100 2.91 -15.19 10.11
CA GLU A 100 1.75 -15.98 10.57
C GLU A 100 1.24 -15.48 11.94
N VAL A 101 2.13 -14.92 12.76
CA VAL A 101 1.77 -14.29 14.04
C VAL A 101 1.23 -12.88 13.77
N ARG A 102 -0.09 -12.78 13.57
CA ARG A 102 -0.75 -11.52 13.17
C ARG A 102 -0.64 -10.40 14.19
N ASP A 103 -0.50 -10.75 15.46
CA ASP A 103 -0.31 -9.82 16.56
C ASP A 103 0.97 -8.97 16.44
N ASN A 104 1.98 -9.46 15.72
CA ASN A 104 3.19 -8.69 15.42
C ASN A 104 2.90 -7.43 14.61
N LEU A 105 1.75 -7.35 13.93
CA LEU A 105 1.36 -6.19 13.16
C LEU A 105 0.75 -5.07 14.02
N LYS A 106 0.29 -5.36 15.25
CA LYS A 106 -0.38 -4.39 16.14
C LYS A 106 0.43 -3.11 16.40
N PRO A 107 1.76 -3.15 16.61
CA PRO A 107 2.59 -1.95 16.74
C PRO A 107 2.55 -1.05 15.50
N TRP A 108 2.36 -1.63 14.31
CA TRP A 108 2.35 -0.93 13.03
C TRP A 108 1.02 -0.25 12.71
N PHE A 109 -0.05 -0.50 13.47
CA PHE A 109 -1.41 -0.08 13.10
C PHE A 109 -1.55 1.43 12.87
N SER A 110 -0.91 2.28 13.67
CA SER A 110 -0.98 3.73 13.46
C SER A 110 -0.25 4.15 12.19
N TYR A 111 0.90 3.57 11.89
CA TYR A 111 1.62 3.80 10.63
C TYR A 111 0.83 3.26 9.44
N LEU A 112 0.27 2.05 9.53
CA LEU A 112 -0.59 1.47 8.50
C LEU A 112 -1.83 2.33 8.24
N LYS A 113 -2.48 2.86 9.28
CA LYS A 113 -3.62 3.78 9.11
C LYS A 113 -3.23 4.99 8.28
N LEU A 114 -2.13 5.67 8.62
CA LEU A 114 -1.64 6.84 7.87
C LEU A 114 -1.23 6.47 6.43
N PHE A 115 -0.39 5.46 6.28
CA PHE A 115 0.16 5.05 5.00
C PHE A 115 -0.91 4.53 4.03
N LEU A 116 -1.81 3.67 4.50
CA LEU A 116 -2.89 3.16 3.66
C LEU A 116 -3.92 4.25 3.34
N THR A 117 -4.20 5.19 4.26
CA THR A 117 -5.05 6.35 3.93
C THR A 117 -4.47 7.14 2.76
N ALA A 118 -3.15 7.40 2.78
CA ALA A 118 -2.46 8.07 1.69
C ALA A 118 -2.58 7.30 0.36
N LEU A 119 -2.31 5.99 0.36
CA LEU A 119 -2.39 5.17 -0.86
C LEU A 119 -3.82 5.03 -1.40
N TYR A 120 -4.85 5.03 -0.53
CA TYR A 120 -6.25 4.98 -0.96
C TYR A 120 -6.72 6.26 -1.64
N LYS A 121 -6.12 7.41 -1.33
CA LYS A 121 -6.39 8.69 -2.01
C LYS A 121 -5.80 8.75 -3.42
N LEU A 122 -4.67 8.06 -3.64
CA LEU A 122 -4.05 8.00 -4.96
C LEU A 122 -4.94 7.24 -5.97
N PRO A 123 -5.00 7.68 -7.23
CA PRO A 123 -5.76 6.98 -8.26
C PRO A 123 -5.23 5.56 -8.46
N SER A 124 -6.14 4.61 -8.65
CA SER A 124 -5.76 3.26 -9.07
C SER A 124 -5.45 3.24 -10.57
N MET A 125 -4.34 2.63 -10.93
CA MET A 125 -4.00 2.36 -12.33
C MET A 125 -4.28 0.90 -12.69
N LYS A 126 -4.66 0.71 -13.95
CA LYS A 126 -4.87 -0.61 -14.56
C LYS A 126 -3.88 -0.81 -15.69
N GLY A 127 -3.32 -2.00 -15.81
CA GLY A 127 -2.36 -2.31 -16.88
C GLY A 127 -1.37 -3.39 -16.47
N THR A 128 -0.40 -3.63 -17.33
CA THR A 128 0.66 -4.61 -17.08
C THR A 128 1.79 -3.96 -16.30
N ILE A 129 2.10 -4.51 -15.12
CA ILE A 129 3.25 -4.12 -14.31
C ILE A 129 4.17 -5.32 -14.11
N TRP A 130 5.42 -5.01 -13.78
CA TRP A 130 6.48 -6.00 -13.67
C TRP A 130 7.13 -5.97 -12.30
N ARG A 131 7.43 -7.17 -11.79
CA ARG A 131 8.24 -7.37 -10.59
C ARG A 131 9.26 -8.45 -10.89
N GLY A 132 10.44 -8.36 -10.31
CA GLY A 132 11.51 -9.31 -10.57
C GLY A 132 12.24 -9.66 -9.29
N ILE A 133 12.53 -10.93 -9.11
CA ILE A 133 13.27 -11.44 -7.96
C ILE A 133 14.48 -12.27 -8.42
N HIS A 134 15.50 -12.37 -7.56
CA HIS A 134 16.57 -13.34 -7.74
C HIS A 134 16.11 -14.72 -7.26
N GLY A 135 16.56 -15.77 -7.93
CA GLY A 135 16.17 -17.16 -7.65
C GLY A 135 14.96 -17.62 -8.47
N ASN A 136 14.69 -18.92 -8.37
CA ASN A 136 13.55 -19.58 -8.99
C ASN A 136 12.48 -19.84 -7.94
N VAL A 137 11.31 -19.21 -8.09
CA VAL A 137 10.13 -19.47 -7.24
C VAL A 137 8.95 -20.02 -8.02
N SER A 138 9.15 -20.41 -9.28
CA SER A 138 8.07 -20.87 -10.17
C SER A 138 7.28 -22.06 -9.62
N ASP A 139 7.90 -22.90 -8.80
CA ASP A 139 7.25 -24.03 -8.13
C ASP A 139 6.28 -23.64 -7.02
N GLN A 140 6.39 -22.43 -6.47
CA GLN A 140 5.50 -21.90 -5.43
C GLN A 140 4.15 -21.46 -6.03
N TYR A 141 4.14 -21.02 -7.29
CA TYR A 141 2.98 -20.48 -7.99
C TYR A 141 2.22 -21.60 -8.73
N ARG A 142 1.52 -22.47 -7.99
CA ARG A 142 0.73 -23.60 -8.55
C ARG A 142 -0.77 -23.33 -8.64
N LYS A 143 -1.25 -22.36 -7.87
CA LYS A 143 -2.65 -21.95 -7.73
C LYS A 143 -2.69 -20.44 -7.47
N ASP A 144 -3.89 -19.88 -7.43
CA ASP A 144 -4.10 -18.51 -6.98
C ASP A 144 -3.40 -18.23 -5.65
N PHE A 145 -2.85 -17.04 -5.52
CA PHE A 145 -1.89 -16.68 -4.49
C PHE A 145 -2.18 -15.29 -3.95
N ILE A 146 -1.75 -15.02 -2.71
CA ILE A 146 -1.91 -13.71 -2.06
C ILE A 146 -0.51 -13.14 -1.81
N TRP A 147 -0.28 -11.91 -2.26
CA TRP A 147 0.87 -11.14 -1.82
C TRP A 147 0.48 -10.37 -0.57
N TRP A 148 0.92 -10.84 0.60
CA TRP A 148 0.58 -10.24 1.90
C TRP A 148 1.39 -8.98 2.18
N GLY A 149 2.63 -8.89 1.66
CA GLY A 149 3.42 -7.67 1.71
C GLY A 149 2.98 -6.66 0.64
N PHE A 150 3.35 -5.40 0.83
CA PHE A 150 3.33 -4.44 -0.27
C PHE A 150 4.32 -4.88 -1.34
N SER A 151 3.90 -4.87 -2.61
CA SER A 151 4.75 -5.31 -3.71
C SER A 151 5.12 -4.13 -4.60
N SER A 152 6.38 -3.74 -4.59
CA SER A 152 6.95 -2.75 -5.51
C SER A 152 7.07 -3.33 -6.91
N CYS A 153 6.52 -2.62 -7.89
CA CYS A 153 6.51 -2.98 -9.29
C CYS A 153 6.97 -1.79 -10.14
N THR A 154 7.20 -2.05 -11.42
CA THR A 154 7.51 -1.01 -12.41
C THR A 154 6.70 -1.26 -13.68
N GLU A 155 6.33 -0.19 -14.38
CA GLU A 155 5.69 -0.29 -15.70
C GLU A 155 6.71 -0.53 -16.82
N THR A 156 8.00 -0.40 -16.54
CA THR A 156 9.03 -0.38 -17.59
C THR A 156 10.07 -1.47 -17.41
N MET A 157 10.30 -2.22 -18.49
CA MET A 157 11.29 -3.29 -18.53
C MET A 157 12.74 -2.83 -18.30
N PRO A 158 13.18 -1.66 -18.78
CA PRO A 158 14.53 -1.16 -18.50
C PRO A 158 14.78 -0.96 -16.99
N ILE A 159 13.78 -0.50 -16.25
CA ILE A 159 13.88 -0.33 -14.79
C ILE A 159 13.94 -1.71 -14.12
N LEU A 160 13.09 -2.66 -14.56
CA LEU A 160 13.14 -4.03 -14.07
C LEU A 160 14.54 -4.66 -14.28
N GLU A 161 15.10 -4.57 -15.49
CA GLU A 161 16.43 -5.08 -15.82
C GLU A 161 17.53 -4.49 -14.94
N GLN A 162 17.42 -3.22 -14.53
CA GLN A 162 18.38 -2.59 -13.61
C GLN A 162 18.34 -3.24 -12.22
N PHE A 163 17.21 -3.82 -11.80
CA PHE A 163 17.04 -4.44 -10.49
C PHE A 163 17.44 -5.91 -10.43
N ILE A 164 17.02 -6.70 -11.42
CA ILE A 164 17.31 -8.15 -11.44
C ILE A 164 18.51 -8.55 -12.29
N GLY A 165 19.07 -7.61 -13.06
CA GLY A 165 20.16 -7.89 -13.99
C GLY A 165 19.74 -8.77 -15.18
N ARG A 166 20.75 -9.18 -15.96
CA ARG A 166 20.57 -9.97 -17.21
C ARG A 166 21.04 -11.42 -17.09
N SER A 167 21.64 -11.80 -15.96
CA SER A 167 22.25 -13.10 -15.74
C SER A 167 21.89 -13.65 -14.36
N GLY A 168 22.24 -14.92 -14.12
CA GLY A 168 21.87 -15.62 -12.89
C GLY A 168 20.43 -16.12 -12.89
N VAL A 169 20.12 -16.96 -11.90
CA VAL A 169 18.78 -17.50 -11.70
C VAL A 169 17.86 -16.37 -11.22
N ARG A 170 16.76 -16.13 -11.93
CA ARG A 170 15.81 -15.05 -11.64
C ARG A 170 14.40 -15.39 -12.09
N THR A 171 13.43 -14.80 -11.41
CA THR A 171 12.00 -14.93 -11.74
C THR A 171 11.41 -13.55 -12.03
N ILE A 172 10.72 -13.40 -13.16
CA ILE A 172 9.99 -12.20 -13.55
C ILE A 172 8.49 -12.47 -13.46
N PHE A 173 7.79 -11.59 -12.77
CA PHE A 173 6.33 -11.55 -12.70
C PHE A 173 5.81 -10.51 -13.69
N MET A 174 4.93 -10.96 -14.58
CA MET A 174 4.08 -10.08 -15.40
C MET A 174 2.71 -10.05 -14.75
N VAL A 175 2.30 -8.91 -14.22
CA VAL A 175 1.03 -8.79 -13.47
C VAL A 175 0.07 -7.91 -14.25
N GLU A 176 -1.06 -8.46 -14.66
CA GLU A 176 -2.23 -7.69 -15.08
C GLU A 176 -2.89 -7.09 -13.83
N CYS A 177 -2.58 -5.84 -13.56
CA CYS A 177 -2.96 -5.11 -12.36
C CYS A 177 -4.26 -4.32 -12.57
N LEU A 178 -5.07 -4.26 -11.53
CA LEU A 178 -6.32 -3.53 -11.42
C LEU A 178 -6.27 -2.37 -10.41
N THR A 179 -5.45 -2.49 -9.36
CA THR A 179 -5.50 -1.57 -8.20
C THR A 179 -4.17 -0.90 -7.84
N GLY A 180 -3.15 -1.05 -8.66
CA GLY A 180 -1.82 -0.50 -8.45
C GLY A 180 -1.82 1.01 -8.23
N LYS A 181 -0.94 1.47 -7.35
CA LYS A 181 -0.80 2.88 -6.98
C LYS A 181 0.53 3.42 -7.48
N SER A 182 0.50 4.37 -8.41
CA SER A 182 1.72 5.10 -8.75
C SER A 182 2.11 5.99 -7.58
N ILE A 183 3.31 5.76 -7.03
CA ILE A 183 3.83 6.54 -5.90
C ILE A 183 5.00 7.45 -6.32
N GLN A 184 5.22 7.63 -7.62
CA GLN A 184 6.35 8.37 -8.19
C GLN A 184 6.55 9.76 -7.56
N ASN A 185 5.45 10.51 -7.37
CA ASN A 185 5.49 11.88 -6.85
C ASN A 185 5.87 11.95 -5.36
N HIS A 186 5.65 10.86 -4.63
CA HIS A 186 5.80 10.78 -3.17
C HIS A 186 6.97 9.88 -2.74
N SER A 187 7.54 9.10 -3.66
CA SER A 187 8.67 8.21 -3.40
C SER A 187 9.98 8.98 -3.20
N PHE A 188 10.88 8.41 -2.39
CA PHE A 188 12.28 8.82 -2.29
C PHE A 188 13.00 8.65 -3.63
N TYR A 189 12.61 7.65 -4.43
CA TYR A 189 13.22 7.33 -5.73
C TYR A 189 12.31 7.71 -6.91
N LYS A 190 12.17 9.00 -7.16
CA LYS A 190 11.25 9.55 -8.20
C LYS A 190 11.48 9.03 -9.63
N LYS A 191 12.66 8.50 -9.95
CA LYS A 191 13.01 8.01 -11.29
C LYS A 191 12.58 6.58 -11.58
N GLU A 192 12.09 5.86 -10.57
CA GLU A 192 11.78 4.43 -10.71
C GLU A 192 10.37 4.16 -11.22
N ASN A 193 9.52 5.20 -11.33
CA ASN A 193 8.12 5.09 -11.70
C ASN A 193 7.44 3.94 -10.96
N GLU A 194 7.69 3.90 -9.66
CA GLU A 194 7.29 2.78 -8.82
C GLU A 194 5.77 2.70 -8.71
N ILE A 195 5.26 1.51 -9.02
CA ILE A 195 3.87 1.15 -8.81
C ILE A 195 3.82 0.22 -7.61
N LEU A 196 3.02 0.58 -6.61
CA LEU A 196 2.85 -0.23 -5.41
C LEU A 196 1.54 -1.01 -5.49
N LEU A 197 1.62 -2.32 -5.36
CA LEU A 197 0.46 -3.16 -5.05
C LEU A 197 0.25 -3.21 -3.53
N MET A 198 -1.03 -3.19 -3.15
CA MET A 198 -1.46 -3.19 -1.76
C MET A 198 -1.20 -4.56 -1.11
N PRO A 199 -1.03 -4.63 0.23
CA PRO A 199 -0.93 -5.89 0.92
C PRO A 199 -2.28 -6.62 0.86
N GLY A 200 -2.22 -7.94 0.70
CA GLY A 200 -3.40 -8.77 0.50
C GLY A 200 -3.90 -8.76 -0.95
N THR A 201 -3.10 -8.36 -1.94
CA THR A 201 -3.48 -8.48 -3.36
C THR A 201 -3.62 -9.95 -3.75
N TYR A 202 -4.79 -10.30 -4.31
CA TYR A 202 -5.12 -11.67 -4.73
C TYR A 202 -4.83 -11.84 -6.23
N LEU A 203 -4.02 -12.84 -6.56
CA LEU A 203 -3.40 -13.02 -7.86
C LEU A 203 -3.70 -14.42 -8.39
N ARG A 204 -4.37 -14.49 -9.54
CA ARG A 204 -4.52 -15.73 -10.30
C ARG A 204 -3.25 -16.02 -11.09
N VAL A 205 -2.76 -17.26 -11.01
CA VAL A 205 -1.67 -17.73 -11.86
C VAL A 205 -2.24 -18.07 -13.24
N VAL A 206 -1.84 -17.31 -14.26
CA VAL A 206 -2.33 -17.47 -15.63
C VAL A 206 -1.45 -18.44 -16.41
N ASP A 207 -0.14 -18.22 -16.37
CA ASP A 207 0.82 -19.04 -17.13
C ASP A 207 2.23 -18.96 -16.52
N LYS A 208 3.08 -19.94 -16.85
CA LYS A 208 4.49 -20.00 -16.44
C LYS A 208 5.35 -20.57 -17.57
N TRP A 209 6.48 -19.94 -17.84
CA TRP A 209 7.43 -20.43 -18.82
C TRP A 209 8.87 -20.06 -18.47
N SER A 210 9.84 -20.74 -19.10
CA SER A 210 11.27 -20.49 -18.93
C SER A 210 11.89 -20.16 -20.29
N PRO A 211 11.91 -18.89 -20.72
CA PRO A 211 12.34 -18.53 -22.07
C PRO A 211 13.85 -18.66 -22.30
N ALA A 212 14.64 -18.71 -21.23
CA ALA A 212 16.08 -18.93 -21.27
C ALA A 212 16.54 -19.69 -20.02
N GLU A 213 17.75 -20.23 -20.06
CA GLU A 213 18.35 -20.88 -18.90
C GLU A 213 18.46 -19.89 -17.72
N GLY A 214 17.99 -20.31 -16.55
CA GLY A 214 17.97 -19.49 -15.34
C GLY A 214 16.97 -18.33 -15.35
N LEU A 215 16.14 -18.16 -16.39
CA LEU A 215 15.09 -17.15 -16.43
C LEU A 215 13.71 -17.80 -16.39
N TYR A 216 12.96 -17.51 -15.32
CA TYR A 216 11.60 -17.97 -15.12
C TYR A 216 10.64 -16.80 -15.26
N MET A 217 9.53 -16.99 -15.97
CA MET A 217 8.49 -15.99 -16.13
C MET A 217 7.16 -16.53 -15.62
N ILE A 218 6.43 -15.71 -14.87
CA ILE A 218 5.13 -16.05 -14.28
C ILE A 218 4.16 -14.94 -14.66
N ARG A 219 3.10 -15.27 -15.38
CA ARG A 219 2.00 -14.35 -15.68
C ARG A 219 0.94 -14.48 -14.60
N LEU A 220 0.60 -13.34 -13.99
CA LEU A 220 -0.39 -13.21 -12.96
C LEU A 220 -1.48 -12.24 -13.41
N GLN A 221 -2.69 -12.44 -12.88
CA GLN A 221 -3.80 -11.51 -13.04
C GLN A 221 -4.35 -11.17 -11.67
N GLU A 222 -4.41 -9.88 -11.34
CA GLU A 222 -5.10 -9.39 -10.16
C GLU A 222 -6.60 -9.63 -10.31
N THR A 223 -7.21 -10.25 -9.30
CA THR A 223 -8.64 -10.54 -9.27
C THR A 223 -9.19 -10.28 -7.87
N ASP A 224 -10.51 -10.09 -7.76
CA ASP A 224 -11.14 -9.90 -6.45
C ASP A 224 -11.06 -11.19 -5.62
N PRO A 225 -10.63 -11.11 -4.34
CA PRO A 225 -10.64 -12.26 -3.46
C PRO A 225 -12.08 -12.64 -3.07
N PRO A 226 -12.34 -13.92 -2.73
CA PRO A 226 -13.66 -14.36 -2.25
C PRO A 226 -14.14 -13.63 -0.98
N HIS A 227 -13.19 -13.19 -0.16
CA HIS A 227 -13.41 -12.42 1.05
C HIS A 227 -12.41 -11.27 1.14
N LYS A 228 -12.81 -10.18 1.79
CA LYS A 228 -11.95 -9.00 1.97
C LYS A 228 -10.72 -9.34 2.81
N LEU A 229 -9.53 -9.16 2.23
CA LEU A 229 -8.24 -9.51 2.86
C LEU A 229 -7.62 -8.35 3.64
N ILE A 230 -8.03 -7.12 3.38
CA ILE A 230 -7.58 -5.92 4.08
C ILE A 230 -8.75 -4.95 4.28
N ALA A 231 -8.89 -4.40 5.49
CA ALA A 231 -9.90 -3.38 5.80
C ALA A 231 -9.74 -2.12 4.94
N SER A 232 -10.76 -1.27 4.85
CA SER A 232 -10.59 0.06 4.23
C SER A 232 -10.09 1.02 5.31
N PRO A 233 -9.03 1.84 5.07
CA PRO A 233 -8.66 2.89 6.00
C PRO A 233 -9.66 4.05 6.02
N LEU A 234 -10.50 4.17 4.99
CA LEU A 234 -11.51 5.21 4.88
C LEU A 234 -12.81 4.74 5.54
N ASP A 235 -13.27 5.51 6.53
CA ASP A 235 -14.56 5.32 7.17
C ASP A 235 -15.66 5.93 6.29
N PHE A 236 -16.21 5.14 5.37
CA PHE A 236 -17.36 5.54 4.56
C PHE A 236 -18.66 5.64 5.39
N SER A 237 -18.63 5.39 6.70
CA SER A 237 -19.79 5.51 7.58
C SER A 237 -20.22 6.95 7.86
N SER A 238 -19.47 7.96 7.40
CA SER A 238 -19.82 9.38 7.58
C SER A 238 -20.51 10.03 6.37
N SER A 239 -20.60 9.36 5.22
CA SER A 239 -21.17 9.94 3.99
C SER A 239 -22.59 9.48 3.63
N ILE A 240 -23.27 8.74 4.52
CA ILE A 240 -24.72 8.48 4.41
C ILE A 240 -25.45 9.11 5.61
N MET A 241 -25.41 10.43 5.69
CA MET A 241 -26.57 11.20 6.16
C MET A 241 -27.13 11.97 4.96
N THR A 242 -27.62 11.22 3.97
CA THR A 242 -28.64 11.73 3.06
C THR A 242 -29.90 11.94 3.87
N THR A 243 -30.21 13.21 4.13
CA THR A 243 -31.52 13.67 4.60
C THR A 243 -32.61 13.03 3.73
N SER A 244 -33.38 12.11 4.32
CA SER A 244 -34.61 11.61 3.72
C SER A 244 -35.76 12.58 4.04
N PRO A 245 -36.74 12.75 3.13
CA PRO A 245 -37.79 13.75 3.24
C PRO A 245 -38.94 13.21 4.09
N ALA A 246 -39.35 13.96 5.11
CA ALA A 246 -40.64 13.76 5.77
C ALA A 246 -41.17 15.11 6.21
N GLY A 247 -42.17 15.61 5.47
CA GLY A 247 -42.86 16.85 5.78
C GLY A 247 -43.62 16.78 7.10
N LYS A 248 -43.67 17.92 7.78
CA LYS A 248 -44.85 18.36 8.53
C LYS A 248 -45.01 19.85 8.31
N ILE A 249 -45.99 20.19 7.46
CA ILE A 249 -46.59 21.52 7.43
C ILE A 249 -47.37 21.65 8.74
N SER A 250 -47.05 22.67 9.54
CA SER A 250 -47.91 23.13 10.64
C SER A 250 -48.32 24.56 10.33
N ILE A 251 -49.60 24.72 9.99
CA ILE A 251 -50.24 26.01 9.75
C ILE A 251 -50.72 26.51 11.10
N SER A 252 -50.09 27.56 11.64
CA SER A 252 -50.60 28.25 12.82
C SER A 252 -51.58 29.33 12.39
N ASN A 253 -52.88 29.03 12.53
CA ASN A 253 -53.95 30.03 12.52
C ASN A 253 -53.87 30.85 13.81
N THR A 254 -53.65 32.16 13.70
CA THR A 254 -54.01 33.11 14.76
C THR A 254 -54.94 34.16 14.18
N ILE A 255 -56.23 33.96 14.42
CA ILE A 255 -57.25 35.01 14.36
C ILE A 255 -57.12 35.78 15.66
N GLN A 256 -56.89 37.09 15.59
CA GLN A 256 -57.22 37.99 16.70
C GLN A 256 -58.10 39.13 16.16
N LEU A 257 -59.37 39.02 16.53
CA LEU A 257 -60.44 39.99 16.33
C LEU A 257 -60.39 41.05 17.43
N GLY A 258 -60.65 42.29 17.04
CA GLY A 258 -61.21 43.34 17.90
C GLY A 258 -60.25 44.50 18.21
N VAL A 259 -60.64 45.78 18.21
CA VAL A 259 -61.95 46.44 18.08
C VAL A 259 -61.68 47.89 17.62
N ARG A 260 -62.63 48.47 16.87
CA ARG A 260 -62.71 49.88 16.44
C ARG A 260 -62.69 50.86 17.63
N PHE A 261 -62.43 52.15 17.39
CA PHE A 261 -63.46 53.20 17.53
C PHE A 261 -62.93 54.56 17.05
N SER A 262 -63.84 55.26 16.35
CA SER A 262 -63.90 56.69 15.99
C SER A 262 -62.78 57.31 15.16
#